data_AF-A0A2N9GEI5-F1
#
_entry.id   AF-A0A2N9GEI5-F1
#
_cell.length_a   1.000
_cell.length_b   1.000
_cell.length_c   1.000
_cell.angle_alpha   90.00
_cell.angle_beta   90.00
_cell.angle_gamma   90.00
#
_symmetry.space_group_name_H-M   'P 1'
#
loop_
_entity.id
_entity.type
_entity.pdbx_description
1 polymer ?
#
loop_
_entity_poly.entity_id
_entity_poly.type
_entity_poly.pdbx_seq_one_letter_code
_entity_poly.pdbx_strand_id
1 'polypeptide(L)'
;MVMSGLEREILDNPSVQQSKALEEALATQSVFQLGLLLVLPMVMEIGLEKGFRTALGDFIIMQLQLASVFFTFQLGTKAHYFGRTILHGGSKYRATGRGFVVFHAKFADNYRLYSRSHFVKGLELFILLIIYEVYGESYRSSNLYLFITFSMWFLVASWLFAPFVFNPSGFDWQKTVDDWTDWKRWMGNRGGIGISPDKSWESWWDEEQEHLKYTNIRGRVLEIILAFRFFVYQYGIVYHLDIAHRSKSLLVYGLSWLVMVTVLLVLKMVSMGRRRFGTDFQLMFRILKALLFLGFMSVMTVLFVVCGLSISDLFAAILAFTPTGWALVLHMALLAAMLADWASMQAILEVAKSLGIHKGARESIRVHNGADNLHAHSHFVLVPICIRVPNSPAL
;
A
#
# COMPACT_ATOMS: atom_id res chain seq x y z
N MET A 1 10.59 18.01 -5.25
CA MET A 1 10.64 19.11 -6.24
C MET A 1 9.50 20.08 -6.02
N VAL A 2 8.25 19.59 -6.01
CA VAL A 2 7.04 20.38 -5.71
C VAL A 2 7.18 21.14 -4.39
N MET A 3 7.40 20.41 -3.29
CA MET A 3 7.44 20.99 -1.95
C MET A 3 8.61 21.96 -1.72
N SER A 4 9.69 21.86 -2.50
CA SER A 4 10.89 22.69 -2.37
C SER A 4 10.83 23.97 -3.21
N GLY A 5 9.82 24.13 -4.08
CA GLY A 5 9.75 25.25 -5.04
C GLY A 5 10.69 25.11 -6.24
N LEU A 6 11.54 24.07 -6.25
CA LEU A 6 12.46 23.78 -7.36
C LEU A 6 11.71 23.52 -8.66
N GLU A 7 10.50 22.92 -8.59
CA GLU A 7 9.64 22.74 -9.76
C GLU A 7 9.32 24.07 -10.44
N ARG A 8 8.91 25.09 -9.65
CA ARG A 8 8.62 26.43 -10.15
C ARG A 8 9.84 27.08 -10.79
N GLU A 9 11.00 26.97 -10.15
CA GLU A 9 12.26 27.53 -10.64
C GLU A 9 12.74 26.85 -11.94
N ILE A 10 12.57 25.53 -12.04
CA ILE A 10 12.86 24.76 -13.26
C ILE A 10 11.95 25.21 -14.42
N LEU A 11 10.69 25.51 -14.13
CA LEU A 11 9.69 25.87 -15.14
C LEU A 11 9.75 27.33 -15.57
N ASP A 12 10.19 28.22 -14.69
CA ASP A 12 10.54 29.60 -15.03
C ASP A 12 11.77 29.65 -15.95
N ASN A 13 12.52 28.54 -16.11
CA ASN A 13 13.64 28.44 -17.03
C ASN A 13 13.19 28.00 -18.45
N PRO A 14 13.27 28.89 -19.46
CA PRO A 14 12.79 28.62 -20.81
C PRO A 14 13.53 27.48 -21.53
N SER A 15 14.74 27.11 -21.08
CA SER A 15 15.50 26.00 -21.65
C SER A 15 14.89 24.62 -21.36
N VAL A 16 14.17 24.46 -20.24
CA VAL A 16 13.58 23.18 -19.81
C VAL A 16 12.23 22.94 -20.46
N GLN A 17 11.42 23.98 -20.65
CA GLN A 17 10.14 23.90 -21.37
C GLN A 17 10.30 23.42 -22.83
N GLN A 18 11.50 23.54 -23.40
CA GLN A 18 11.79 23.13 -24.78
C GLN A 18 12.48 21.76 -24.90
N SER A 19 12.71 21.04 -23.80
CA SER A 19 13.37 19.72 -23.87
C SER A 19 12.40 18.65 -24.33
N LYS A 20 12.21 18.56 -25.65
CA LYS A 20 11.46 17.49 -26.34
C LYS A 20 11.92 16.10 -25.90
N ALA A 21 13.21 15.93 -25.61
CA ALA A 21 13.79 14.67 -25.13
C ALA A 21 13.25 14.26 -23.75
N LEU A 22 13.05 15.21 -22.83
CA LEU A 22 12.47 14.92 -21.51
C LEU A 22 11.00 14.51 -21.64
N GLU A 23 10.25 15.20 -22.48
CA GLU A 23 8.84 14.89 -22.75
C GLU A 23 8.66 13.50 -23.38
N GLU A 24 9.48 13.14 -24.37
CA GLU A 24 9.44 11.82 -25.01
C GLU A 24 9.83 10.69 -24.05
N ALA A 25 10.82 10.92 -23.18
CA ALA A 25 11.22 9.94 -22.17
C ALA A 25 10.09 9.67 -21.15
N LEU A 26 9.43 10.72 -20.65
CA LEU A 26 8.32 10.61 -19.71
C LEU A 26 7.09 9.93 -20.36
N ALA A 27 6.76 10.29 -21.60
CA ALA A 27 5.66 9.69 -22.33
C ALA A 27 5.88 8.18 -22.55
N THR A 28 7.11 7.79 -22.94
CA THR A 28 7.47 6.38 -23.12
C THR A 28 7.28 5.61 -21.83
N GLN A 29 7.79 6.11 -20.71
CA GLN A 29 7.60 5.49 -19.39
C GLN A 29 6.11 5.28 -19.05
N SER A 30 5.26 6.29 -19.31
CA SER A 30 3.82 6.19 -19.07
C SER A 30 3.12 5.13 -19.92
N VAL A 31 3.56 4.89 -21.16
CA VAL A 31 3.03 3.80 -22.00
C VAL A 31 3.38 2.42 -21.43
N PHE A 32 4.63 2.22 -20.97
CA PHE A 32 5.01 0.99 -20.27
C PHE A 32 4.18 0.77 -19.01
N GLN A 33 3.91 1.85 -18.29
CA GLN A 33 3.17 1.85 -17.03
C GLN A 33 1.69 1.48 -17.19
N LEU A 34 1.08 1.74 -18.35
CA LEU A 34 -0.27 1.29 -18.68
C LEU A 34 -0.35 -0.21 -19.02
N GLY A 35 0.79 -0.92 -19.09
CA GLY A 35 0.83 -2.34 -19.42
C GLY A 35 0.59 -2.66 -20.90
N LEU A 36 0.35 -1.64 -21.74
CA LEU A 36 0.08 -1.80 -23.17
C LEU A 36 1.22 -2.49 -23.92
N LEU A 37 2.46 -2.15 -23.58
CA LEU A 37 3.64 -2.72 -24.25
C LEU A 37 3.89 -4.19 -23.85
N LEU A 38 3.43 -4.61 -22.67
CA LEU A 38 3.51 -6.02 -22.23
C LEU A 38 2.57 -6.93 -23.02
N VAL A 39 1.52 -6.36 -23.64
CA VAL A 39 0.57 -7.07 -24.50
C VAL A 39 1.14 -7.27 -25.91
N LEU A 40 2.08 -6.42 -26.33
CA LEU A 40 2.57 -6.35 -27.71
C LEU A 40 3.18 -7.67 -28.23
N PRO A 41 4.01 -8.42 -27.47
CA PRO A 41 4.52 -9.73 -27.91
C PRO A 41 3.40 -10.71 -28.29
N MET A 42 2.32 -10.72 -27.52
CA MET A 42 1.19 -11.61 -27.74
C MET A 42 0.34 -11.20 -28.94
N VAL A 43 0.16 -9.90 -29.14
CA VAL A 43 -0.53 -9.39 -30.34
C VAL A 43 0.27 -9.71 -31.61
N MET A 44 1.60 -9.63 -31.53
CA MET A 44 2.47 -10.03 -32.64
C MET A 44 2.37 -11.53 -32.92
N GLU A 45 2.39 -12.37 -31.89
CA GLU A 45 2.20 -13.83 -32.03
C GLU A 45 0.87 -14.16 -32.71
N ILE A 46 -0.24 -13.61 -32.23
CA ILE A 46 -1.56 -13.79 -32.84
C ILE A 46 -1.60 -13.23 -34.27
N GLY A 47 -0.92 -12.12 -34.52
CA GLY A 47 -0.82 -11.50 -35.84
C GLY A 47 -0.10 -12.38 -36.85
N LEU A 48 0.97 -13.06 -36.41
CA LEU A 48 1.72 -14.02 -37.22
C LEU A 48 0.95 -15.33 -37.44
N GLU A 49 0.25 -15.83 -36.42
CA GLU A 49 -0.47 -17.12 -36.50
C GLU A 49 -1.83 -17.03 -37.20
N LYS A 50 -2.59 -15.96 -36.96
CA LYS A 50 -4.03 -15.86 -37.33
C LYS A 50 -4.35 -14.61 -38.16
N GLY A 51 -3.34 -13.83 -38.53
CA GLY A 51 -3.45 -12.62 -39.33
C GLY A 51 -3.75 -11.35 -38.52
N PHE A 52 -3.35 -10.21 -39.08
CA PHE A 52 -3.39 -8.90 -38.41
C PHE A 52 -4.80 -8.46 -37.98
N ARG A 53 -5.83 -8.74 -38.79
CA ARG A 53 -7.23 -8.36 -38.47
C ARG A 53 -7.73 -9.08 -37.22
N THR A 54 -7.43 -10.37 -37.10
CA THR A 54 -7.78 -11.18 -35.93
C THR A 54 -7.04 -10.67 -34.70
N ALA A 55 -5.74 -10.39 -34.83
CA ALA A 55 -4.93 -9.85 -33.73
C ALA A 55 -5.45 -8.50 -33.22
N LEU A 56 -5.90 -7.61 -34.10
CA LEU A 56 -6.50 -6.33 -33.69
C LEU A 56 -7.82 -6.55 -32.94
N GLY A 57 -8.67 -7.48 -33.41
CA GLY A 57 -9.90 -7.86 -32.73
C GLY A 57 -9.64 -8.43 -31.34
N ASP A 58 -8.74 -9.41 -31.24
CA ASP A 58 -8.34 -10.04 -29.97
C ASP A 58 -7.72 -9.02 -29.01
N PHE A 59 -6.90 -8.09 -29.51
CA PHE A 59 -6.35 -7.00 -28.69
C PHE A 59 -7.45 -6.16 -28.05
N ILE A 60 -8.47 -5.75 -28.82
CA ILE A 60 -9.60 -4.98 -28.28
C ILE A 60 -10.34 -5.79 -27.21
N ILE A 61 -10.62 -7.07 -27.47
CA ILE A 61 -11.27 -7.95 -26.49
C ILE A 61 -10.44 -8.10 -25.21
N MET A 62 -9.12 -8.27 -25.33
CA MET A 62 -8.22 -8.31 -24.18
C MET A 62 -8.27 -7.02 -23.36
N GLN A 63 -8.32 -5.85 -24.00
CA GLN A 63 -8.45 -4.59 -23.27
C GLN A 63 -9.79 -4.47 -22.54
N LEU A 64 -10.89 -4.91 -23.15
CA LEU A 64 -12.20 -4.97 -22.50
C LEU A 64 -12.23 -5.93 -21.30
N GLN A 65 -11.40 -6.98 -21.32
CA GLN A 65 -11.17 -7.90 -20.21
C GLN A 65 -10.16 -7.36 -19.18
N LEU A 66 -9.82 -6.07 -19.24
CA LEU A 66 -8.91 -5.38 -18.33
C LEU A 66 -7.47 -5.90 -18.39
N ALA A 67 -6.99 -6.35 -19.56
CA ALA A 67 -5.61 -6.80 -19.75
C ALA A 67 -4.58 -5.77 -19.26
N SER A 68 -4.78 -4.47 -19.54
CA SER A 68 -3.90 -3.41 -19.04
C SER A 68 -3.79 -3.39 -17.52
N VAL A 69 -4.89 -3.60 -16.78
CA VAL A 69 -4.89 -3.69 -15.31
C VAL A 69 -4.11 -4.92 -14.86
N PHE A 70 -4.35 -6.07 -15.51
CA PHE A 70 -3.68 -7.33 -15.21
C PHE A 70 -2.16 -7.24 -15.43
N PHE A 71 -1.70 -6.74 -16.58
CA PHE A 71 -0.27 -6.66 -16.89
C PHE A 71 0.45 -5.62 -16.03
N THR A 72 -0.21 -4.50 -15.73
CA THR A 72 0.31 -3.49 -14.79
C THR A 72 0.50 -4.06 -13.39
N PHE A 73 -0.46 -4.86 -12.92
CA PHE A 73 -0.36 -5.60 -11.66
C PHE A 73 0.74 -6.67 -11.72
N GLN A 74 0.80 -7.47 -12.78
CA GLN A 74 1.82 -8.51 -12.96
C GLN A 74 3.24 -7.92 -12.96
N LEU A 75 3.44 -6.76 -13.60
CA LEU A 75 4.71 -6.04 -13.60
C LEU A 75 5.13 -5.65 -12.17
N GLY A 76 4.19 -5.20 -11.34
CA GLY A 76 4.43 -4.89 -9.92
C GLY A 76 4.96 -6.08 -9.13
N THR A 77 4.36 -7.26 -9.35
CA THR A 77 4.82 -8.53 -8.75
C THR A 77 6.25 -8.85 -9.16
N LYS A 78 6.53 -8.83 -10.47
CA LYS A 78 7.86 -9.12 -11.02
C LYS A 78 8.90 -8.14 -10.48
N ALA A 79 8.62 -6.84 -10.55
CA ALA A 79 9.53 -5.81 -10.08
C ALA A 79 9.83 -5.91 -8.58
N HIS A 80 8.83 -6.20 -7.74
CA HIS A 80 9.04 -6.35 -6.29
C HIS A 80 9.96 -7.53 -5.96
N TYR A 81 9.65 -8.72 -6.46
CA TYR A 81 10.41 -9.92 -6.10
C TYR A 81 11.78 -9.94 -6.77
N PHE A 82 11.91 -9.45 -8.01
CA PHE A 82 13.20 -9.28 -8.66
C PHE A 82 14.09 -8.30 -7.87
N GLY A 83 13.56 -7.14 -7.48
CA GLY A 83 14.30 -6.18 -6.66
C GLY A 83 14.69 -6.73 -5.29
N ARG A 84 13.80 -7.51 -4.64
CA ARG A 84 14.09 -8.17 -3.37
C ARG A 84 15.24 -9.16 -3.50
N THR A 85 15.25 -9.99 -4.55
CA THR A 85 16.35 -10.93 -4.80
C THR A 85 17.67 -10.21 -5.09
N ILE A 86 17.65 -9.07 -5.79
CA ILE A 86 18.88 -8.27 -6.01
C ILE A 86 19.42 -7.67 -4.70
N LEU A 87 18.55 -7.10 -3.86
CA LEU A 87 18.96 -6.38 -2.65
C LEU A 87 19.37 -7.31 -1.51
N HIS A 88 18.65 -8.42 -1.35
CA HIS A 88 18.73 -9.28 -0.17
C HIS A 88 19.21 -10.69 -0.48
N GLY A 89 19.19 -11.09 -1.76
CA GLY A 89 19.36 -12.48 -2.14
C GLY A 89 18.14 -13.33 -1.81
N GLY A 90 18.27 -14.62 -2.09
CA GLY A 90 17.23 -15.62 -1.84
C GLY A 90 16.14 -15.67 -2.90
N SER A 91 15.55 -16.85 -3.04
CA SER A 91 14.34 -17.08 -3.81
C SER A 91 13.40 -17.91 -2.96
N LYS A 92 12.11 -17.61 -3.04
CA LYS A 92 11.07 -18.37 -2.33
C LYS A 92 10.12 -18.94 -3.36
N TYR A 93 10.09 -20.26 -3.45
CA TYR A 93 9.08 -20.93 -4.27
C TYR A 93 7.72 -20.78 -3.60
N ARG A 94 6.76 -20.23 -4.35
CA ARG A 94 5.34 -20.30 -3.99
C ARG A 94 4.65 -21.21 -4.99
N ALA A 95 4.08 -22.29 -4.49
CA ALA A 95 3.33 -23.22 -5.33
C ALA A 95 2.11 -22.51 -5.93
N THR A 96 2.07 -22.41 -7.24
CA THR A 96 0.85 -22.11 -7.98
C THR A 96 0.02 -23.39 -7.96
N GLY A 97 -0.99 -23.47 -7.10
CA GLY A 97 -1.82 -24.68 -6.96
C GLY A 97 -2.28 -25.18 -8.33
N ARG A 98 -2.15 -26.48 -8.59
CA ARG A 98 -2.72 -27.12 -9.78
C ARG A 98 -4.19 -27.40 -9.52
N GLY A 99 -5.07 -26.54 -10.00
CA GLY A 99 -6.52 -26.72 -9.93
C GLY A 99 -7.20 -26.01 -11.10
N PHE A 100 -8.12 -26.70 -11.77
CA PHE A 100 -8.88 -26.19 -12.93
C PHE A 100 -10.06 -25.30 -12.53
N VAL A 101 -10.18 -24.94 -11.25
CA VAL A 101 -11.31 -24.19 -10.71
C VAL A 101 -10.80 -22.84 -10.23
N VAL A 102 -11.41 -21.76 -10.73
CA VAL A 102 -11.12 -20.40 -10.29
C VAL A 102 -11.69 -20.26 -8.88
N PHE A 103 -10.83 -20.20 -7.87
CA PHE A 103 -11.24 -20.08 -6.47
C PHE A 103 -11.27 -18.62 -6.02
N HIS A 104 -12.22 -18.30 -5.15
CA HIS A 104 -12.25 -17.04 -4.43
C HIS A 104 -11.08 -16.97 -3.44
N ALA A 105 -10.26 -15.92 -3.54
CA ALA A 105 -9.18 -15.63 -2.62
C ALA A 105 -9.70 -14.77 -1.47
N LYS A 106 -9.46 -15.20 -0.22
CA LYS A 106 -9.90 -14.45 0.96
C LYS A 106 -9.12 -13.15 1.13
N PHE A 107 -9.69 -12.17 1.82
CA PHE A 107 -8.98 -10.91 2.14
C PHE A 107 -7.65 -11.11 2.88
N ALA A 108 -7.56 -12.07 3.81
CA ALA A 108 -6.31 -12.40 4.49
C ALA A 108 -5.24 -12.92 3.52
N ASP A 109 -5.63 -13.76 2.55
CA ASP A 109 -4.70 -14.30 1.56
C ASP A 109 -4.24 -13.21 0.59
N ASN A 110 -5.16 -12.38 0.08
CA ASN A 110 -4.81 -11.23 -0.75
C ASN A 110 -3.84 -10.28 -0.04
N TYR A 111 -4.09 -10.00 1.24
CA TYR A 111 -3.17 -9.19 2.05
C TYR A 111 -1.79 -9.84 2.17
N ARG A 112 -1.72 -11.13 2.51
CA ARG A 112 -0.45 -11.86 2.67
C ARG A 112 0.36 -11.99 1.37
N LEU A 113 -0.33 -12.06 0.23
CA LEU A 113 0.29 -12.15 -1.08
C LEU A 113 0.77 -10.79 -1.60
N TYR A 114 -0.04 -9.74 -1.41
CA TYR A 114 0.13 -8.48 -2.14
C TYR A 114 0.44 -7.26 -1.28
N SER A 115 0.47 -7.37 0.06
CA SER A 115 0.73 -6.23 0.97
C SER A 115 2.04 -5.51 0.64
N ARG A 116 3.18 -6.21 0.60
CA ARG A 116 4.51 -5.59 0.37
C ARG A 116 4.81 -5.30 -1.10
N SER A 117 4.24 -6.09 -2.01
CA SER A 117 4.48 -5.96 -3.44
C SER A 117 3.62 -4.87 -4.09
N HIS A 118 2.38 -4.70 -3.64
CA HIS A 118 1.40 -3.79 -4.25
C HIS A 118 0.79 -2.83 -3.23
N PHE A 119 0.10 -3.30 -2.18
CA PHE A 119 -0.74 -2.40 -1.37
C PHE A 119 0.05 -1.29 -0.68
N VAL A 120 1.18 -1.59 -0.04
CA VAL A 120 2.01 -0.57 0.61
C VAL A 120 2.57 0.41 -0.41
N LYS A 121 3.06 -0.08 -1.56
CA LYS A 121 3.62 0.78 -2.62
C LYS A 121 2.55 1.61 -3.31
N GLY A 122 1.37 1.04 -3.54
CA GLY A 122 0.21 1.70 -4.13
C GLY A 122 -0.34 2.79 -3.21
N LEU A 123 -0.43 2.54 -1.90
CA LEU A 123 -0.79 3.56 -0.91
C LEU A 123 0.27 4.66 -0.80
N GLU A 124 1.56 4.32 -0.87
CA GLU A 124 2.64 5.32 -0.91
C GLU A 124 2.50 6.22 -2.14
N LEU A 125 2.33 5.65 -3.33
CA LEU A 125 2.15 6.41 -4.57
C LEU A 125 0.83 7.22 -4.56
N PHE A 126 -0.24 6.67 -4.01
CA PHE A 126 -1.52 7.37 -3.85
C PHE A 126 -1.37 8.63 -2.99
N ILE A 127 -0.69 8.51 -1.84
CA ILE A 127 -0.40 9.66 -0.97
C ILE A 127 0.44 10.71 -1.71
N LEU A 128 1.46 10.27 -2.45
CA LEU A 128 2.30 11.17 -3.25
C LEU A 128 1.51 11.87 -4.36
N LEU A 129 0.57 11.19 -5.01
CA LEU A 129 -0.29 11.78 -6.04
C LEU A 129 -1.23 12.83 -5.44
N ILE A 130 -1.79 12.59 -4.25
CA ILE A 130 -2.59 13.59 -3.55
C ILE A 130 -1.74 14.81 -3.20
N ILE A 131 -0.54 14.60 -2.64
CA ILE A 131 0.38 15.70 -2.31
C ILE A 131 0.74 16.49 -3.57
N TYR A 132 1.01 15.80 -4.68
CA TYR A 132 1.30 16.41 -5.97
C TYR A 132 0.12 17.21 -6.50
N GLU A 133 -1.11 16.72 -6.36
CA GLU A 133 -2.31 17.43 -6.82
C GLU A 133 -2.62 18.67 -5.98
N VAL A 134 -2.40 18.60 -4.66
CA VAL A 134 -2.68 19.69 -3.71
C VAL A 134 -1.61 20.78 -3.76
N TYR A 135 -0.33 20.41 -3.76
CA TYR A 135 0.78 21.36 -3.67
C TYR A 135 1.49 21.62 -5.01
N GLY A 136 1.15 20.87 -6.07
CA GLY A 136 1.69 21.03 -7.40
C GLY A 136 1.11 22.25 -8.10
N GLU A 137 1.99 23.20 -8.44
CA GLU A 137 1.59 24.48 -9.03
C GLU A 137 1.53 24.45 -10.57
N SER A 138 2.17 23.47 -11.25
CA SER A 138 3.04 23.95 -12.33
C SER A 138 3.16 23.16 -13.65
N TYR A 139 2.30 22.18 -13.98
CA TYR A 139 2.24 21.69 -15.39
C TYR A 139 0.83 21.28 -15.86
N ARG A 140 -0.23 21.91 -15.32
CA ARG A 140 -1.63 21.49 -15.58
C ARG A 140 -2.15 21.70 -17.01
N SER A 141 -1.44 22.41 -17.88
CA SER A 141 -1.95 22.80 -19.20
C SER A 141 -1.50 21.92 -20.38
N SER A 142 -0.57 20.98 -20.19
CA SER A 142 -0.10 20.11 -21.28
C SER A 142 -0.89 18.80 -21.37
N ASN A 143 -1.20 18.33 -22.58
CA ASN A 143 -1.79 17.01 -22.80
C ASN A 143 -0.89 15.87 -22.26
N LEU A 144 0.43 16.06 -22.28
CA LEU A 144 1.39 15.10 -21.73
C LEU A 144 1.29 14.98 -20.21
N TYR A 145 1.07 16.10 -19.52
CA TYR A 145 0.83 16.10 -18.09
C TYR A 145 -0.37 15.26 -17.71
N LEU A 146 -1.49 15.45 -18.41
CA LEU A 146 -2.71 14.70 -18.21
C LEU A 146 -2.48 13.21 -18.45
N PHE A 147 -1.76 12.86 -19.53
CA PHE A 147 -1.42 11.48 -19.84
C PHE A 147 -0.55 10.83 -18.75
N ILE A 148 0.51 11.52 -18.29
CA ILE A 148 1.40 11.03 -17.24
C ILE A 148 0.62 10.84 -15.94
N THR A 149 -0.14 11.86 -15.52
CA THR A 149 -0.95 11.83 -14.29
C THR A 149 -1.97 10.70 -14.35
N PHE A 150 -2.68 10.56 -15.46
CA PHE A 150 -3.62 9.45 -15.69
C PHE A 150 -2.93 8.09 -15.59
N SER A 151 -1.75 7.92 -16.20
CA SER A 151 -0.98 6.67 -16.12
C SER A 151 -0.54 6.32 -14.69
N MET A 152 -0.25 7.33 -13.86
CA MET A 152 0.09 7.16 -12.44
C MET A 152 -1.13 6.75 -11.61
N TRP A 153 -2.27 7.41 -11.83
CA TRP A 153 -3.53 7.01 -11.21
C TRP A 153 -3.96 5.60 -11.63
N PHE A 154 -3.79 5.25 -12.91
CA PHE A 154 -4.08 3.92 -13.43
C PHE A 154 -3.19 2.84 -12.79
N LEU A 155 -1.89 3.12 -12.63
CA LEU A 155 -0.96 2.22 -11.93
C LEU A 155 -1.41 1.97 -10.49
N VAL A 156 -1.70 3.05 -9.75
CA VAL A 156 -2.14 2.98 -8.35
C VAL A 156 -3.44 2.20 -8.23
N ALA A 157 -4.43 2.50 -9.07
CA ALA A 157 -5.71 1.79 -9.10
C ALA A 157 -5.50 0.30 -9.41
N SER A 158 -4.65 -0.03 -10.39
CA SER A 158 -4.33 -1.42 -10.74
C SER A 158 -3.68 -2.15 -9.57
N TRP A 159 -2.72 -1.55 -8.87
CA TRP A 159 -2.05 -2.17 -7.72
C TRP A 159 -2.95 -2.38 -6.52
N LEU A 160 -3.89 -1.46 -6.26
CA LEU A 160 -4.79 -1.55 -5.11
C LEU A 160 -5.99 -2.47 -5.37
N PHE A 161 -6.55 -2.45 -6.58
CA PHE A 161 -7.85 -3.07 -6.85
C PHE A 161 -7.82 -4.34 -7.69
N ALA A 162 -6.75 -4.62 -8.46
CA ALA A 162 -6.70 -5.82 -9.31
C ALA A 162 -6.95 -7.15 -8.54
N PRO A 163 -6.40 -7.37 -7.32
CA PRO A 163 -6.68 -8.60 -6.56
C PRO A 163 -8.15 -8.80 -6.18
N PHE A 164 -8.96 -7.74 -6.22
CA PHE A 164 -10.39 -7.78 -5.92
C PHE A 164 -11.22 -7.88 -7.20
N VAL A 165 -10.84 -7.12 -8.23
CA VAL A 165 -11.51 -7.13 -9.55
C VAL A 165 -11.41 -8.50 -10.22
N PHE A 166 -10.25 -9.15 -10.16
CA PHE A 166 -10.04 -10.48 -10.74
C PHE A 166 -10.40 -11.63 -9.79
N ASN A 167 -11.00 -11.34 -8.63
CA ASN A 167 -11.40 -12.35 -7.66
C ASN A 167 -12.85 -12.81 -7.94
N PRO A 168 -13.08 -14.11 -8.22
CA PRO A 168 -14.44 -14.63 -8.34
C PRO A 168 -15.25 -14.29 -7.09
N SER A 169 -16.48 -13.80 -7.25
CA SER A 169 -17.33 -13.38 -6.11
C SER A 169 -16.69 -12.30 -5.20
N GLY A 170 -15.68 -11.57 -5.68
CA GLY A 170 -15.00 -10.53 -4.91
C GLY A 170 -15.90 -9.36 -4.48
N PHE A 171 -17.02 -9.16 -5.18
CA PHE A 171 -18.02 -8.13 -4.89
C PHE A 171 -19.34 -8.71 -4.36
N ASP A 172 -19.40 -10.01 -4.08
CA ASP A 172 -20.55 -10.59 -3.41
C ASP A 172 -20.58 -10.12 -1.95
N TRP A 173 -21.72 -9.59 -1.52
CA TRP A 173 -21.85 -8.99 -0.19
C TRP A 173 -21.63 -10.00 0.94
N GLN A 174 -22.21 -11.20 0.82
CA GLN A 174 -22.07 -12.24 1.85
C GLN A 174 -20.61 -12.66 1.97
N LYS A 175 -19.95 -12.90 0.84
CA LYS A 175 -18.51 -13.22 0.82
C LYS A 175 -17.65 -12.10 1.39
N THR A 176 -17.94 -10.86 1.03
CA THR A 176 -17.21 -9.68 1.54
C THR A 176 -17.29 -9.58 3.08
N VAL A 177 -18.47 -9.83 3.66
CA VAL A 177 -18.66 -9.80 5.12
C VAL A 177 -17.94 -10.96 5.81
N ASP A 178 -18.00 -12.16 5.23
CA ASP A 178 -17.30 -13.36 5.73
C ASP A 178 -15.78 -13.14 5.71
N ASP A 179 -15.24 -12.68 4.59
CA ASP A 179 -13.83 -12.37 4.39
C ASP A 179 -13.33 -11.28 5.33
N TRP A 180 -14.13 -10.22 5.52
CA TRP A 180 -13.82 -9.18 6.49
C TRP A 180 -13.75 -9.74 7.92
N THR A 181 -14.64 -10.67 8.26
CA THR A 181 -14.66 -11.32 9.57
C THR A 181 -13.45 -12.23 9.76
N ASP A 182 -13.10 -13.02 8.75
CA ASP A 182 -11.91 -13.87 8.72
C ASP A 182 -10.63 -13.04 8.83
N TRP A 183 -10.51 -11.97 8.04
CA TRP A 183 -9.37 -11.04 8.10
C TRP A 183 -9.25 -10.38 9.48
N LYS A 184 -10.35 -9.90 10.07
CA LYS A 184 -10.34 -9.35 11.44
C LYS A 184 -9.88 -10.37 12.49
N ARG A 185 -10.22 -11.64 12.30
CA ARG A 185 -9.79 -12.76 13.16
C ARG A 185 -8.30 -13.04 12.97
N TRP A 186 -7.82 -13.18 11.74
CA TRP A 186 -6.42 -13.35 11.39
C TRP A 186 -5.53 -12.23 11.96
N MET A 187 -5.98 -10.97 11.82
CA MET A 187 -5.35 -9.81 12.44
C MET A 187 -5.43 -9.84 13.97
N GLY A 188 -6.47 -10.44 14.55
CA GLY A 188 -6.65 -10.51 16.00
C GLY A 188 -5.85 -11.61 16.69
N ASN A 189 -5.63 -12.73 16.00
CA ASN A 189 -4.97 -13.91 16.53
C ASN A 189 -3.51 -13.62 16.87
N ARG A 190 -3.06 -14.14 18.01
CA ARG A 190 -1.66 -14.03 18.44
C ARG A 190 -0.79 -14.93 17.56
N GLY A 191 0.37 -14.41 17.19
CA GLY A 191 1.43 -15.20 16.58
C GLY A 191 2.28 -15.89 17.63
N GLY A 192 3.30 -16.58 17.18
CA GLY A 192 4.22 -17.32 18.04
C GLY A 192 4.98 -18.39 17.27
N ILE A 193 5.97 -18.97 17.93
CA ILE A 193 6.80 -20.03 17.35
C ILE A 193 5.89 -21.20 16.95
N GLY A 194 5.95 -21.59 15.68
CA GLY A 194 5.16 -22.70 15.13
C GLY A 194 3.71 -22.35 14.72
N ILE A 195 3.24 -21.11 14.93
CA ILE A 195 1.93 -20.68 14.42
C ILE A 195 2.07 -20.30 12.95
N SER A 196 1.27 -20.96 12.11
CA SER A 196 1.32 -20.76 10.67
C SER A 196 0.88 -19.34 10.24
N PRO A 197 1.51 -18.73 9.22
CA PRO A 197 1.21 -17.37 8.73
C PRO A 197 -0.23 -17.14 8.24
N ASP A 198 -0.96 -18.20 7.85
CA ASP A 198 -2.39 -18.15 7.49
C ASP A 198 -3.31 -17.97 8.70
N LYS A 199 -2.81 -18.19 9.92
CA LYS A 199 -3.61 -18.13 11.15
C LYS A 199 -3.42 -16.84 11.93
N SER A 200 -2.28 -16.16 11.78
CA SER A 200 -1.99 -14.91 12.47
C SER A 200 -1.18 -13.93 11.62
N TRP A 201 -1.56 -12.65 11.67
CA TRP A 201 -0.79 -11.55 11.08
C TRP A 201 0.61 -11.42 11.69
N GLU A 202 0.77 -11.70 12.99
CA GLU A 202 2.08 -11.58 13.65
C GLU A 202 3.06 -12.62 13.08
N SER A 203 2.61 -13.87 12.93
CA SER A 203 3.40 -14.92 12.26
C SER A 203 3.72 -14.58 10.80
N TRP A 204 2.76 -13.99 10.07
CA TRP A 204 3.01 -13.53 8.70
C TRP A 204 4.02 -12.37 8.65
N TRP A 205 3.94 -11.42 9.57
CA TRP A 205 4.89 -10.30 9.63
C TRP A 205 6.31 -10.81 9.85
N ASP A 206 6.49 -11.75 10.78
CA ASP A 206 7.79 -12.34 11.07
C ASP A 206 8.35 -13.11 9.86
N GLU A 207 7.50 -13.86 9.15
CA GLU A 207 7.86 -14.54 7.90
C GLU A 207 8.23 -13.52 6.80
N GLU A 208 7.47 -12.44 6.67
CA GLU A 208 7.68 -11.43 5.64
C GLU A 208 9.02 -10.71 5.85
N GLN A 209 9.42 -10.44 7.10
CA GLN A 209 10.67 -9.78 7.48
C GLN A 209 11.88 -10.72 7.55
N GLU A 210 11.71 -12.02 7.36
CA GLU A 210 12.79 -13.02 7.50
C GLU A 210 14.03 -12.70 6.64
N HIS A 211 13.82 -12.17 5.45
CA HIS A 211 14.89 -11.77 4.54
C HIS A 211 15.88 -10.78 5.16
N LEU A 212 15.43 -9.87 6.03
CA LEU A 212 16.27 -8.86 6.67
C LEU A 212 17.35 -9.46 7.58
N LYS A 213 17.10 -10.67 8.12
CA LYS A 213 18.08 -11.38 8.97
C LYS A 213 19.33 -11.78 8.18
N TYR A 214 19.16 -12.07 6.90
CA TYR A 214 20.22 -12.57 6.02
C TYR A 214 20.77 -11.50 5.06
N THR A 215 20.25 -10.27 5.14
CA THR A 215 20.67 -9.16 4.28
C THR A 215 22.12 -8.73 4.56
N ASN A 216 22.90 -8.61 3.48
CA ASN A 216 24.27 -8.08 3.49
C ASN A 216 24.31 -6.58 3.84
N ILE A 217 25.47 -6.07 4.28
CA ILE A 217 25.67 -4.66 4.67
C ILE A 217 25.19 -3.69 3.57
N ARG A 218 25.49 -3.97 2.30
CA ARG A 218 25.04 -3.16 1.15
C ARG A 218 23.50 -3.06 1.09
N GLY A 219 22.81 -4.18 1.23
CA GLY A 219 21.34 -4.21 1.25
C GLY A 219 20.77 -3.45 2.44
N ARG A 220 21.40 -3.55 3.62
CA ARG A 220 20.98 -2.80 4.82
C ARG A 220 21.10 -1.29 4.62
N VAL A 221 22.22 -0.83 4.06
CA VAL A 221 22.43 0.59 3.74
C VAL A 221 21.38 1.07 2.73
N LEU A 222 21.08 0.28 1.69
CA LEU A 222 20.05 0.61 0.72
C LEU A 222 18.65 0.68 1.34
N GLU A 223 18.29 -0.23 2.26
CA GLU A 223 17.01 -0.15 2.99
C GLU A 223 16.90 1.13 3.82
N ILE A 224 17.97 1.54 4.51
CA ILE A 224 18.00 2.80 5.28
C ILE A 224 17.82 3.99 4.34
N ILE A 225 18.59 4.06 3.24
CA ILE A 225 18.49 5.15 2.26
C ILE A 225 17.08 5.20 1.65
N LEU A 226 16.53 4.05 1.28
CA LEU A 226 15.20 3.96 0.70
C LEU A 226 14.11 4.35 1.70
N ALA A 227 14.23 3.99 2.98
CA ALA A 227 13.28 4.36 4.01
C ALA A 227 13.42 5.83 4.45
N PHE A 228 14.60 6.44 4.29
CA PHE A 228 14.83 7.85 4.60
C PHE A 228 13.92 8.81 3.80
N ARG A 229 13.48 8.40 2.60
CA ARG A 229 12.57 9.20 1.75
C ARG A 229 11.29 9.63 2.48
N PHE A 230 10.78 8.82 3.40
CA PHE A 230 9.57 9.14 4.15
C PHE A 230 9.77 10.34 5.11
N PHE A 231 10.96 10.51 5.66
CA PHE A 231 11.28 11.69 6.49
C PHE A 231 11.39 12.95 5.63
N VAL A 232 11.86 12.82 4.39
CA VAL A 232 11.83 13.92 3.40
C VAL A 232 10.40 14.32 3.06
N TYR A 233 9.47 13.35 2.96
CA TYR A 233 8.05 13.64 2.74
C TYR A 233 7.44 14.42 3.91
N GLN A 234 7.68 13.97 5.15
CA GLN A 234 7.24 14.68 6.35
C GLN A 234 7.78 16.11 6.39
N TYR A 235 9.08 16.25 6.17
CA TYR A 235 9.76 17.55 6.14
C TYR A 235 9.11 18.49 5.11
N GLY A 236 8.85 17.98 3.91
CA GLY A 236 8.16 18.73 2.86
C GLY A 236 6.78 19.22 3.31
N ILE A 237 5.93 18.33 3.83
CA ILE A 237 4.54 18.67 4.19
C ILE A 237 4.48 19.61 5.41
N VAL A 238 5.32 19.40 6.42
CA VAL A 238 5.31 20.20 7.66
C VAL A 238 5.54 21.69 7.40
N TYR A 239 6.33 22.05 6.38
CA TYR A 239 6.59 23.44 6.01
C TYR A 239 5.45 24.13 5.26
N HIS A 240 4.46 23.37 4.79
CA HIS A 240 3.27 23.88 4.14
C HIS A 240 2.05 23.86 5.08
N LEU A 241 2.22 23.53 6.37
CA LEU A 241 1.15 23.64 7.35
C LEU A 241 0.90 25.11 7.74
N ASP A 242 -0.37 25.50 7.82
CA ASP A 242 -0.79 26.84 8.22
C ASP A 242 -0.41 27.14 9.68
N ILE A 243 -0.48 26.15 10.57
CA ILE A 243 -0.01 26.25 11.97
C ILE A 243 1.47 26.66 12.10
N ALA A 244 2.28 26.42 11.07
CA ALA A 244 3.67 26.86 11.06
C ALA A 244 3.81 28.37 10.78
N HIS A 245 2.72 29.09 10.47
CA HIS A 245 2.68 30.51 10.12
C HIS A 245 3.78 30.90 9.10
N ARG A 246 3.96 30.06 8.06
CA ARG A 246 5.04 30.17 7.04
C ARG A 246 6.47 30.16 7.58
N SER A 247 6.68 29.85 8.86
CA SER A 247 8.01 29.72 9.43
C SER A 247 8.67 28.41 8.97
N LYS A 248 9.72 28.52 8.16
CA LYS A 248 10.51 27.38 7.67
C LYS A 248 11.64 26.99 8.63
N SER A 249 11.43 27.18 9.93
CA SER A 249 12.48 26.92 10.92
C SER A 249 12.65 25.41 11.12
N LEU A 250 13.89 24.97 11.40
CA LEU A 250 14.15 23.58 11.79
C LEU A 250 13.43 23.21 13.09
N LEU A 251 13.04 24.21 13.91
CA LEU A 251 12.27 24.01 15.13
C LEU A 251 10.87 23.48 14.84
N VAL A 252 10.16 23.96 13.80
CA VAL A 252 8.83 23.43 13.43
C VAL A 252 8.93 21.94 13.09
N TYR A 253 9.96 21.57 12.33
CA TYR A 253 10.20 20.16 12.02
C TYR A 253 10.50 19.35 13.29
N GLY A 254 11.36 19.85 14.19
CA GLY A 254 11.64 19.22 15.49
C GLY A 254 10.39 19.06 16.37
N LEU A 255 9.48 20.05 16.40
CA LEU A 255 8.21 19.95 17.11
C LEU A 255 7.28 18.89 16.50
N SER A 256 7.29 18.72 15.18
CA SER A 256 6.51 17.66 14.51
C SER A 256 6.95 16.25 14.96
N TRP A 257 8.23 16.07 15.30
CA TRP A 257 8.74 14.82 15.86
C TRP A 257 8.22 14.55 17.27
N LEU A 258 8.02 15.58 18.09
CA LEU A 258 7.38 15.41 19.40
C LEU A 258 5.97 14.89 19.24
N VAL A 259 5.18 15.46 18.32
CA VAL A 259 3.83 14.98 18.00
C VAL A 259 3.86 13.52 17.56
N MET A 260 4.78 13.16 16.65
CA MET A 260 4.95 11.78 16.20
C MET A 260 5.25 10.82 17.36
N VAL A 261 6.23 11.15 18.21
CA VAL A 261 6.58 10.32 19.37
C VAL A 261 5.41 10.18 20.32
N THR A 262 4.67 11.25 20.60
CA THR A 262 3.46 11.21 21.44
C THR A 262 2.41 10.26 20.85
N VAL A 263 2.13 10.34 19.55
CA VAL A 263 1.18 9.43 18.88
C VAL A 263 1.62 7.97 19.03
N LEU A 264 2.90 7.67 18.76
CA LEU A 264 3.43 6.32 18.89
C LEU A 264 3.38 5.79 20.34
N LEU A 265 3.67 6.64 21.33
CA LEU A 265 3.54 6.30 22.74
C LEU A 265 2.09 6.00 23.12
N VAL A 266 1.13 6.80 22.65
CA VAL A 266 -0.31 6.56 22.87
C VAL A 266 -0.74 5.24 22.24
N LEU A 267 -0.36 4.98 20.98
CA LEU A 267 -0.66 3.71 20.31
C LEU A 267 -0.09 2.51 21.07
N LYS A 268 1.15 2.62 21.54
CA LYS A 268 1.80 1.60 22.37
C LYS A 268 1.07 1.40 23.70
N MET A 269 0.70 2.47 24.41
CA MET A 269 -0.07 2.38 25.66
C MET A 269 -1.43 1.69 25.45
N VAL A 270 -2.15 2.02 24.38
CA VAL A 270 -3.44 1.39 24.05
C VAL A 270 -3.26 -0.10 23.74
N SER A 271 -2.21 -0.45 23.01
CA SER A 271 -1.88 -1.84 22.68
C SER A 271 -1.52 -2.66 23.93
N MET A 272 -0.59 -2.16 24.75
CA MET A 272 -0.19 -2.81 26.00
C MET A 272 -1.36 -2.92 26.98
N GLY A 273 -2.16 -1.86 27.11
CA GLY A 273 -3.37 -1.84 27.93
C GLY A 273 -4.38 -2.90 27.50
N ARG A 274 -4.54 -3.11 26.18
CA ARG A 274 -5.38 -4.19 25.65
C ARG A 274 -4.84 -5.58 26.03
N ARG A 275 -3.51 -5.76 25.99
CA ARG A 275 -2.87 -7.04 26.35
C ARG A 275 -2.99 -7.36 27.84
N ARG A 276 -2.79 -6.36 28.70
CA ARG A 276 -2.78 -6.51 30.16
C ARG A 276 -4.17 -6.53 30.80
N PHE A 277 -5.14 -5.82 30.22
CA PHE A 277 -6.46 -5.60 30.82
C PHE A 277 -7.62 -6.20 30.01
N GLY A 278 -7.35 -6.79 28.85
CA GLY A 278 -8.38 -7.24 27.90
C GLY A 278 -9.23 -8.41 28.37
N THR A 279 -8.74 -9.27 29.26
CA THR A 279 -9.50 -10.41 29.81
C THR A 279 -10.06 -10.09 31.20
N ASP A 280 -9.28 -9.45 32.07
CA ASP A 280 -9.63 -9.37 33.50
C ASP A 280 -10.27 -8.01 33.88
N PHE A 281 -10.06 -6.95 33.08
CA PHE A 281 -10.49 -5.58 33.41
C PHE A 281 -11.07 -4.83 32.20
N GLN A 282 -12.11 -5.41 31.58
CA GLN A 282 -12.76 -4.79 30.41
C GLN A 282 -13.28 -3.37 30.68
N LEU A 283 -13.79 -3.10 31.89
CA LEU A 283 -14.28 -1.78 32.29
C LEU A 283 -13.15 -0.75 32.32
N MET A 284 -12.02 -1.08 32.94
CA MET A 284 -10.86 -0.19 33.01
C MET A 284 -10.30 0.13 31.63
N PHE A 285 -10.30 -0.84 30.71
CA PHE A 285 -9.91 -0.58 29.32
C PHE A 285 -10.89 0.33 28.58
N ARG A 286 -12.19 0.26 28.87
CA ARG A 286 -13.19 1.22 28.33
C ARG A 286 -12.96 2.63 28.88
N ILE A 287 -12.71 2.75 30.19
CA ILE A 287 -12.41 4.03 30.83
C ILE A 287 -11.14 4.64 30.26
N LEU A 288 -10.06 3.85 30.09
CA LEU A 288 -8.82 4.30 29.45
C LEU A 288 -9.07 4.87 28.05
N LYS A 289 -9.88 4.19 27.23
CA LYS A 289 -10.25 4.71 25.90
C LYS A 289 -11.02 6.02 25.98
N ALA A 290 -11.98 6.13 26.91
CA ALA A 290 -12.75 7.35 27.11
C ALA A 290 -11.85 8.52 27.54
N LEU A 291 -10.91 8.28 28.46
CA LEU A 291 -9.93 9.28 28.90
C LEU A 291 -8.99 9.72 27.76
N LEU A 292 -8.49 8.77 26.97
CA LEU A 292 -7.66 9.08 25.80
C LEU A 292 -8.44 9.88 24.75
N PHE A 293 -9.71 9.56 24.53
CA PHE A 293 -10.57 10.32 23.62
C PHE A 293 -10.81 11.74 24.11
N LEU A 294 -11.13 11.93 25.40
CA LEU A 294 -11.30 13.24 26.00
C LEU A 294 -10.01 14.07 25.95
N GLY A 295 -8.86 13.46 26.24
CA GLY A 295 -7.55 14.09 26.13
C GLY A 295 -7.20 14.49 24.69
N PHE A 296 -7.54 13.65 23.71
CA PHE A 296 -7.38 13.99 22.30
C PHE A 296 -8.26 15.19 21.91
N MET A 297 -9.53 15.20 22.32
CA MET A 297 -10.46 16.29 22.04
C MET A 297 -10.01 17.61 22.70
N SER A 298 -9.47 17.56 23.93
CA SER A 298 -8.96 18.76 24.59
C SER A 298 -7.73 19.33 23.89
N VAL A 299 -6.73 18.48 23.57
CA VAL A 299 -5.54 18.91 22.80
C VAL A 299 -5.94 19.49 21.45
N MET A 300 -6.86 18.84 20.73
CA MET A 300 -7.34 19.32 19.45
C MET A 300 -8.01 20.69 19.57
N THR A 301 -8.85 20.89 20.59
CA THR A 301 -9.50 22.18 20.85
C THR A 301 -8.47 23.29 21.11
N VAL A 302 -7.41 23.01 21.88
CA VAL A 302 -6.33 23.97 22.10
C VAL A 302 -5.60 24.29 20.80
N LEU A 303 -5.28 23.29 19.98
CA LEU A 303 -4.60 23.51 18.69
C LEU A 303 -5.45 24.38 17.74
N PHE A 304 -6.77 24.19 17.69
CA PHE A 304 -7.66 25.02 16.88
C PHE A 304 -7.78 26.46 17.39
N VAL A 305 -8.01 26.64 18.70
CA VAL A 305 -8.33 27.96 19.27
C VAL A 305 -7.08 28.79 19.51
N VAL A 306 -6.00 28.17 19.99
CA VAL A 306 -4.78 28.88 20.42
C VAL A 306 -3.74 28.90 19.31
N CYS A 307 -3.52 27.75 18.65
CA CYS A 307 -2.49 27.63 17.62
C CYS A 307 -2.99 27.88 16.20
N GLY A 308 -4.30 28.11 16.01
CA GLY A 308 -4.89 28.41 14.71
C GLY A 308 -4.81 27.25 13.71
N LEU A 309 -4.81 26.00 14.19
CA LEU A 309 -4.77 24.80 13.32
C LEU A 309 -5.93 24.82 12.31
N SER A 310 -5.63 24.63 11.02
CA SER A 310 -6.67 24.55 9.99
C SER A 310 -7.15 23.10 9.78
N ILE A 311 -8.34 22.92 9.20
CA ILE A 311 -8.80 21.57 8.80
C ILE A 311 -7.85 20.97 7.75
N SER A 312 -7.28 21.81 6.88
CA SER A 312 -6.30 21.37 5.88
C SER A 312 -5.01 20.87 6.53
N ASP A 313 -4.58 21.49 7.63
CA ASP A 313 -3.44 21.02 8.42
C ASP A 313 -3.68 19.64 9.01
N LEU A 314 -4.91 19.31 9.41
CA LEU A 314 -5.24 17.97 9.92
C LEU A 314 -5.06 16.90 8.84
N PHE A 315 -5.52 17.17 7.61
CA PHE A 315 -5.32 16.26 6.48
C PHE A 315 -3.85 16.15 6.10
N ALA A 316 -3.14 17.28 6.00
CA ALA A 316 -1.71 17.31 5.72
C ALA A 316 -0.90 16.57 6.80
N ALA A 317 -1.26 16.71 8.07
CA ALA A 317 -0.66 15.97 9.18
C ALA A 317 -0.85 14.45 9.02
N ILE A 318 -2.04 13.97 8.62
CA ILE A 318 -2.27 12.54 8.35
C ILE A 318 -1.35 12.05 7.22
N LEU A 319 -1.25 12.83 6.13
CA LEU A 319 -0.40 12.51 4.97
C LEU A 319 1.10 12.54 5.31
N ALA A 320 1.52 13.36 6.27
CA ALA A 320 2.91 13.44 6.73
C ALA A 320 3.26 12.35 7.75
N PHE A 321 2.40 12.12 8.73
CA PHE A 321 2.69 11.25 9.87
C PHE A 321 2.47 9.77 9.57
N THR A 322 1.56 9.41 8.66
CA THR A 322 1.34 7.99 8.30
C THR A 322 2.58 7.35 7.65
N PRO A 323 3.19 7.94 6.60
CA PRO A 323 4.40 7.40 6.00
C PRO A 323 5.61 7.45 6.95
N THR A 324 5.67 8.46 7.82
CA THR A 324 6.73 8.58 8.84
C THR A 324 6.64 7.47 9.88
N GLY A 325 5.45 7.16 10.38
CA GLY A 325 5.22 6.06 11.32
C GLY A 325 5.61 4.72 10.68
N TRP A 326 5.27 4.55 9.40
CA TRP A 326 5.69 3.39 8.62
C TRP A 326 7.23 3.30 8.47
N ALA A 327 7.90 4.43 8.21
CA ALA A 327 9.35 4.49 8.13
C ALA A 327 10.03 4.07 9.43
N LEU A 328 9.50 4.52 10.57
CA LEU A 328 10.01 4.12 11.88
C LEU A 328 9.87 2.62 12.11
N VAL A 329 8.73 2.03 11.73
CA VAL A 329 8.54 0.58 11.77
C VAL A 329 9.59 -0.16 10.93
N LEU A 330 9.89 0.33 9.72
CA LEU A 330 10.91 -0.28 8.84
C LEU A 330 12.32 -0.20 9.42
N HIS A 331 12.75 0.98 9.91
CA HIS A 331 14.07 1.16 10.52
C HIS A 331 14.22 0.31 11.77
N MET A 332 13.16 0.25 12.60
CA MET A 332 13.17 -0.57 13.81
C MET A 332 13.19 -2.06 13.47
N ALA A 333 12.48 -2.52 12.43
CA ALA A 333 12.52 -3.91 11.98
C ALA A 333 13.91 -4.30 11.49
N LEU A 334 14.60 -3.41 10.76
CA LEU A 334 15.98 -3.59 10.35
C LEU A 334 16.93 -3.66 11.56
N LEU A 335 16.78 -2.75 12.52
CA LEU A 335 17.59 -2.73 13.75
C LEU A 335 17.39 -4.01 14.58
N ALA A 336 16.16 -4.46 14.75
CA ALA A 336 15.84 -5.70 15.46
C ALA A 336 16.47 -6.92 14.76
N ALA A 337 16.45 -6.97 13.43
CA ALA A 337 17.13 -8.01 12.66
C ALA A 337 18.66 -7.98 12.85
N MET A 338 19.25 -6.80 13.04
CA MET A 338 20.70 -6.64 13.31
C MET A 338 21.10 -7.05 14.72
N LEU A 339 20.28 -6.72 15.73
CA LEU A 339 20.57 -6.96 17.14
C LEU A 339 20.09 -8.32 17.65
N ALA A 340 19.35 -9.08 16.83
CA ALA A 340 18.66 -10.30 17.24
C ALA A 340 17.76 -10.12 18.49
N ASP A 341 17.25 -8.91 18.70
CA ASP A 341 16.46 -8.55 19.88
C ASP A 341 14.96 -8.79 19.65
N TRP A 342 14.48 -9.91 20.20
CA TRP A 342 13.09 -10.34 20.11
C TRP A 342 12.13 -9.43 20.90
N ALA A 343 12.59 -8.78 21.97
CA ALA A 343 11.75 -7.90 22.79
C ALA A 343 11.42 -6.60 22.04
N SER A 344 12.40 -6.03 21.35
CA SER A 344 12.18 -4.90 20.45
C SER A 344 11.25 -5.25 19.29
N MET A 345 11.34 -6.47 18.75
CA MET A 345 10.48 -6.93 17.66
C MET A 345 8.99 -6.98 18.05
N GLN A 346 8.68 -7.41 19.28
CA GLN A 346 7.31 -7.39 19.80
C GLN A 346 6.74 -5.98 19.95
N ALA A 347 7.55 -5.01 20.38
CA ALA A 347 7.11 -3.62 20.47
C ALA A 347 6.82 -3.01 19.09
N ILE A 348 7.60 -3.38 18.07
CA ILE A 348 7.41 -2.95 16.67
C ILE A 348 6.14 -3.55 16.10
N LEU A 349 5.90 -4.85 16.31
CA LEU A 349 4.70 -5.55 15.88
C LEU A 349 3.43 -4.85 16.37
N GLU A 350 3.41 -4.38 17.62
CA GLU A 350 2.26 -3.67 18.19
C GLU A 350 1.97 -2.34 17.47
N VAL A 351 3.02 -1.55 17.24
CA VAL A 351 2.91 -0.26 16.55
C VAL A 351 2.51 -0.48 15.09
N ALA A 352 3.18 -1.39 14.38
CA ALA A 352 2.89 -1.73 12.98
C ALA A 352 1.45 -2.22 12.78
N LYS A 353 0.96 -3.05 13.71
CA LYS A 353 -0.42 -3.57 13.71
C LYS A 353 -1.46 -2.48 13.97
N SER A 354 -1.12 -1.47 14.77
CA SER A 354 -2.01 -0.32 15.02
C SER A 354 -2.01 0.69 13.89
N LEU A 355 -0.84 0.96 13.27
CA LEU A 355 -0.73 1.78 12.06
C LEU A 355 -1.42 1.13 10.86
N GLY A 356 -1.41 -0.20 10.77
CA GLY A 356 -2.09 -0.96 9.72
C GLY A 356 -3.59 -1.18 9.95
N ILE A 357 -4.14 -0.90 11.13
CA ILE A 357 -5.58 -1.11 11.44
C ILE A 357 -6.13 -0.07 12.41
N HIS A 358 -7.04 0.77 11.90
CA HIS A 358 -8.09 1.38 12.72
C HIS A 358 -9.25 0.39 12.89
N LYS A 359 -9.35 -0.29 14.05
CA LYS A 359 -10.49 -1.16 14.38
C LYS A 359 -11.66 -0.28 14.86
N GLY A 360 -12.55 0.08 13.96
CA GLY A 360 -13.81 0.77 14.28
C GLY A 360 -15.00 0.16 13.56
N ALA A 361 -15.40 -1.06 13.92
CA ALA A 361 -16.76 -1.61 13.68
C ALA A 361 -16.86 -3.00 14.32
N ARG A 362 -17.26 -3.03 15.59
CA ARG A 362 -17.67 -4.26 16.28
C ARG A 362 -18.87 -3.89 17.14
N GLU A 363 -20.05 -3.71 16.52
CA GLU A 363 -21.38 -3.79 17.16
C GLU A 363 -22.49 -3.40 16.18
N SER A 364 -22.68 -4.19 15.13
CA SER A 364 -23.97 -4.42 14.47
C SER A 364 -23.74 -5.56 13.48
N ILE A 365 -24.79 -6.22 13.02
CA ILE A 365 -24.73 -7.45 12.20
C ILE A 365 -24.48 -8.71 13.06
N ARG A 366 -25.43 -8.97 13.95
CA ARG A 366 -25.78 -10.33 14.38
C ARG A 366 -26.79 -10.84 13.34
N VAL A 367 -26.34 -11.37 12.20
CA VAL A 367 -27.28 -12.04 11.27
C VAL A 367 -27.67 -13.38 11.88
N HIS A 368 -28.97 -13.53 12.13
CA HIS A 368 -29.62 -14.78 12.50
C HIS A 368 -29.49 -15.75 11.31
N ASN A 369 -28.80 -16.87 11.51
CA ASN A 369 -28.85 -17.99 10.57
C ASN A 369 -30.21 -18.68 10.72
N GLY A 370 -31.12 -18.38 9.80
CA GLY A 370 -32.21 -19.27 9.42
C GLY A 370 -31.81 -19.93 8.10
N ALA A 371 -31.68 -21.25 8.10
CA ALA A 371 -31.54 -22.04 6.89
C ALA A 371 -32.76 -21.82 5.99
N ASP A 372 -32.56 -21.72 4.68
CA ASP A 372 -33.43 -22.37 3.69
C ASP A 372 -32.74 -22.44 2.32
N ASN A 373 -32.92 -23.60 1.69
CA ASN A 373 -32.42 -23.98 0.38
C ASN A 373 -32.90 -23.03 -0.73
N LEU A 374 -32.03 -22.72 -1.71
CA LEU A 374 -32.47 -22.45 -3.08
C LEU A 374 -31.35 -22.70 -4.09
N HIS A 375 -31.57 -23.74 -4.89
CA HIS A 375 -30.96 -23.89 -6.21
C HIS A 375 -31.40 -22.71 -7.10
N ALA A 376 -30.45 -22.06 -7.77
CA ALA A 376 -30.74 -21.34 -9.02
C ALA A 376 -29.46 -21.21 -9.86
N HIS A 377 -29.48 -21.89 -11.01
CA HIS A 377 -28.62 -21.63 -12.14
C HIS A 377 -28.81 -20.19 -12.62
N SER A 378 -27.73 -19.41 -12.81
CA SER A 378 -27.61 -18.52 -13.98
C SER A 378 -26.18 -18.00 -14.14
N HIS A 379 -25.76 -18.02 -15.40
CA HIS A 379 -24.46 -17.70 -15.93
C HIS A 379 -24.09 -16.21 -15.77
N PHE A 380 -22.85 -15.93 -15.36
CA PHE A 380 -21.87 -15.10 -16.07
C PHE A 380 -20.51 -15.33 -15.39
N VAL A 381 -19.78 -16.34 -15.88
CA VAL A 381 -18.43 -16.64 -15.40
C VAL A 381 -17.46 -15.75 -16.18
N LEU A 382 -16.92 -14.73 -15.52
CA LEU A 382 -15.64 -14.13 -15.93
C LEU A 382 -14.58 -15.19 -15.71
N VAL A 383 -14.32 -15.98 -16.76
CA VAL A 383 -13.18 -16.90 -16.82
C VAL A 383 -11.93 -16.03 -16.97
N PRO A 384 -10.98 -16.01 -16.01
CA PRO A 384 -9.67 -15.46 -16.29
C PRO A 384 -9.07 -16.34 -17.38
N ILE A 385 -8.78 -15.75 -18.54
CA ILE A 385 -8.08 -16.44 -19.61
C ILE A 385 -6.69 -16.78 -19.08
N CYS A 386 -6.52 -18.05 -18.69
CA CYS A 386 -5.21 -18.66 -18.56
C CYS A 386 -4.64 -18.74 -19.98
N ILE A 387 -3.84 -17.75 -20.36
CA ILE A 387 -3.06 -17.81 -21.60
C ILE A 387 -2.02 -18.89 -21.38
N ARG A 388 -2.29 -20.07 -21.97
CA ARG A 388 -1.33 -21.15 -22.10
C ARG A 388 -0.25 -20.66 -23.06
N VAL A 389 0.88 -20.20 -22.52
CA VAL A 389 2.12 -20.09 -23.31
C VAL A 389 2.47 -21.53 -23.72
N PRO A 390 2.51 -21.87 -25.02
CA PRO A 390 2.97 -23.17 -25.46
C PRO A 390 4.40 -23.36 -25.00
N ASN A 391 4.71 -24.52 -24.42
CA ASN A 391 6.09 -24.90 -24.13
C ASN A 391 6.92 -24.79 -25.41
N SER A 392 7.88 -23.85 -25.46
CA SER A 392 8.97 -23.96 -26.41
C SER A 392 9.75 -25.25 -26.08
N PRO A 393 9.98 -26.15 -27.04
CA PRO A 393 10.87 -27.28 -26.80
C PRO A 393 12.26 -26.74 -26.48
N ALA A 394 12.87 -27.32 -25.44
CA ALA A 394 14.24 -27.05 -25.07
C ALA A 394 15.18 -27.20 -26.28
N LEU A 395 16.01 -26.19 -26.50
CA LEU A 395 17.28 -26.29 -27.21
C LEU A 395 18.34 -25.71 -26.28
#